data_AF-N9SVK6-F1
#
_entry.id   AF-N9SVK6-F1
#
_cell.length_a   1.000
_cell.length_b   1.000
_cell.length_c   1.000
_cell.angle_alpha   90.00
_cell.angle_beta   90.00
_cell.angle_gamma   90.00
#
_symmetry.space_group_name_H-M   'P 1'
#
loop_
_entity.id
_entity.type
_entity.pdbx_description
1 polymer ?
#
loop_
_entity_poly.entity_id
_entity_poly.type
_entity_poly.pdbx_seq_one_letter_code
_entity_poly.pdbx_strand_id
1 'polypeptide(L)'
;MAGTRTIIMAGDKATCGATFFPNQSLVVRDNGIGAGANNSSAVSNFLNTISPQVFDEQVAAEFSFAEGMPYLIETADGKIFQGTIGADGKLPRIETEGHASYKLYLGEEALTKRGGDAS
;
A
#
# COMPACT_ATOMS: atom_id res chain seq x y z
N MET A 1 -11.35 11.97 -36.41
CA MET A 1 -12.73 12.39 -36.10
C MET A 1 -13.22 11.49 -34.98
N ALA A 2 -13.18 11.98 -33.74
CA ALA A 2 -13.63 11.20 -32.57
C ALA A 2 -15.13 10.94 -32.72
N GLY A 3 -15.53 9.66 -32.67
CA GLY A 3 -16.93 9.26 -32.79
C GLY A 3 -17.77 9.88 -31.68
N THR A 4 -19.00 10.24 -32.01
CA THR A 4 -20.04 10.88 -31.18
C THR A 4 -20.56 10.04 -30.01
N ARG A 5 -19.73 9.13 -29.46
CA ARG A 5 -20.11 8.21 -28.40
C ARG A 5 -19.73 8.80 -27.04
N THR A 6 -20.66 8.72 -26.09
CA THR A 6 -20.47 9.21 -24.70
C THR A 6 -19.62 8.25 -23.83
N ILE A 7 -19.16 7.14 -24.41
CA ILE A 7 -18.30 6.15 -23.76
C ILE A 7 -17.10 5.85 -24.66
N ILE A 8 -15.91 5.77 -24.06
CA ILE A 8 -14.65 5.45 -24.74
C ILE A 8 -14.46 3.94 -24.72
N MET A 9 -14.22 3.33 -25.88
CA MET A 9 -13.95 1.91 -26.03
C MET A 9 -12.48 1.64 -26.37
N ALA A 10 -12.02 0.42 -26.06
CA ALA A 10 -10.72 -0.04 -26.50
C ALA A 10 -10.58 0.07 -28.03
N GLY A 11 -9.49 0.65 -28.49
CA GLY A 11 -9.20 0.95 -29.90
C GLY A 11 -9.47 2.40 -30.31
N ASP A 12 -10.23 3.16 -29.49
CA ASP A 12 -10.50 4.56 -29.77
C ASP A 12 -9.22 5.41 -29.77
N LYS A 13 -9.24 6.50 -30.53
CA LYS A 13 -8.12 7.44 -30.66
C LYS A 13 -8.43 8.73 -29.93
N ALA A 14 -7.55 9.15 -29.04
CA ALA A 14 -7.57 10.49 -28.47
C ALA A 14 -7.27 11.54 -29.56
N THR A 15 -7.67 12.78 -29.31
CA THR A 15 -7.42 13.92 -30.22
C THR A 15 -5.93 14.18 -30.42
N CYS A 16 -5.09 13.82 -29.45
CA CYS A 16 -3.64 13.85 -29.54
C CYS A 16 -3.02 12.63 -30.26
N GLY A 17 -3.83 11.68 -30.73
CA GLY A 17 -3.37 10.51 -31.50
C GLY A 17 -3.10 9.24 -30.67
N ALA A 18 -3.17 9.30 -29.34
CA ALA A 18 -3.02 8.13 -28.48
C ALA A 18 -4.16 7.11 -28.68
N THR A 19 -3.87 5.82 -28.57
CA THR A 19 -4.88 4.74 -28.68
C THR A 19 -5.24 4.21 -27.30
N PHE A 20 -6.53 4.12 -27.00
CA PHE A 20 -6.99 3.50 -25.76
C PHE A 20 -6.87 1.98 -25.87
N PHE A 21 -6.12 1.35 -24.97
CA PHE A 21 -6.04 -0.11 -24.85
C PHE A 21 -6.97 -0.58 -23.72
N PRO A 22 -7.52 -1.80 -23.81
CA PRO A 22 -8.26 -2.36 -22.68
C PRO A 22 -7.29 -2.51 -21.50
N ASN A 23 -7.77 -2.26 -20.29
CA ASN A 23 -7.05 -2.61 -19.08
C ASN A 23 -6.71 -4.09 -19.13
N GLN A 24 -5.41 -4.39 -19.15
CA GLN A 24 -4.93 -5.77 -19.24
C GLN A 24 -5.49 -6.58 -18.08
N SER A 25 -6.09 -7.73 -18.37
CA SER A 25 -6.33 -8.75 -17.35
C SER A 25 -4.97 -9.26 -16.92
N LEU A 26 -4.44 -8.71 -15.82
CA LEU A 26 -3.33 -9.32 -15.09
C LEU A 26 -3.84 -10.62 -14.49
N VAL A 27 -3.80 -11.69 -15.28
CA VAL A 27 -3.84 -13.04 -14.73
C VAL A 27 -2.51 -13.26 -14.03
N VAL A 28 -2.51 -13.05 -12.71
CA VAL A 28 -1.47 -13.57 -11.82
C VAL A 28 -1.52 -15.08 -11.97
N ARG A 29 -0.64 -15.64 -12.78
CA ARG A 29 -0.38 -17.08 -12.76
C ARG A 29 0.49 -17.31 -11.54
N ASP A 30 -0.12 -17.77 -10.45
CA ASP A 30 0.64 -18.45 -9.41
C ASP A 30 1.39 -19.61 -10.08
N ASN A 31 2.69 -19.66 -9.83
CA ASN A 31 3.59 -20.65 -10.39
C ASN A 31 3.11 -22.08 -10.03
N GLY A 32 2.51 -22.78 -11.00
CA GLY A 32 2.07 -24.17 -10.86
C GLY A 32 2.31 -24.95 -12.16
N ILE A 33 3.35 -25.77 -12.16
CA ILE A 33 3.69 -26.72 -13.22
C ILE A 33 2.56 -27.77 -13.31
N GLY A 34 1.94 -27.94 -14.47
CA GLY A 34 1.00 -29.04 -14.73
C GLY A 34 0.31 -28.95 -16.08
N ALA A 35 0.61 -29.89 -16.98
CA ALA A 35 -0.10 -30.08 -18.23
C ALA A 35 -1.47 -30.72 -17.98
N GLY A 36 -2.55 -30.20 -18.58
CA GLY A 36 -3.79 -30.97 -18.70
C GLY A 36 -5.08 -30.15 -18.81
N ALA A 37 -5.76 -30.35 -19.95
CA ALA A 37 -7.20 -30.27 -20.19
C ALA A 37 -7.90 -28.90 -20.24
N ASN A 38 -8.29 -28.56 -21.47
CA ASN A 38 -9.34 -27.61 -21.82
C ASN A 38 -10.69 -28.06 -21.24
N ASN A 39 -11.21 -27.35 -20.24
CA ASN A 39 -12.60 -26.87 -20.14
C ASN A 39 -12.85 -26.49 -18.69
N SER A 40 -12.76 -25.19 -18.41
CA SER A 40 -13.44 -24.61 -17.27
C SER A 40 -14.07 -23.33 -17.77
N SER A 41 -15.37 -23.40 -18.05
CA SER A 41 -16.24 -22.24 -18.07
C SER A 41 -15.97 -21.47 -16.78
N ALA A 42 -15.12 -20.45 -16.83
CA ALA A 42 -14.89 -19.57 -15.71
C ALA A 42 -16.17 -18.77 -15.54
N VAL A 43 -17.12 -19.35 -14.81
CA VAL A 43 -18.22 -18.61 -14.23
C VAL A 43 -17.55 -17.61 -13.31
N SER A 44 -17.43 -16.36 -13.77
CA SER A 44 -16.98 -15.25 -12.96
C SER A 44 -18.05 -15.01 -11.89
N ASN A 45 -18.00 -15.80 -10.84
CA ASN A 45 -18.72 -15.54 -9.60
C ASN A 45 -18.05 -14.29 -9.03
N PHE A 46 -18.60 -13.12 -9.34
CA PHE A 46 -18.28 -11.86 -8.69
C PHE A 46 -18.73 -11.99 -7.22
N LEU A 47 -17.94 -12.73 -6.44
CA LEU A 47 -18.02 -12.70 -5.00
C LEU A 47 -17.50 -11.33 -4.62
N ASN A 48 -18.42 -10.48 -4.16
CA ASN A 48 -18.14 -9.30 -3.35
C ASN A 48 -17.53 -9.76 -2.01
N THR A 49 -16.40 -10.45 -2.05
CA THR A 49 -15.51 -10.54 -0.92
C THR A 49 -14.95 -9.14 -0.76
N ILE A 50 -15.54 -8.40 0.17
CA ILE A 50 -14.94 -7.22 0.79
C ILE A 50 -13.64 -7.74 1.40
N SER A 51 -12.57 -7.79 0.61
CA SER A 51 -11.24 -8.04 1.12
C SER A 51 -10.93 -6.91 2.10
N PRO A 52 -10.47 -7.19 3.32
CA PRO A 52 -10.01 -6.13 4.20
C PRO A 52 -9.00 -5.30 3.42
N GLN A 53 -9.26 -3.99 3.31
CA GLN A 53 -8.36 -3.10 2.60
C GLN A 53 -7.08 -3.00 3.43
N VAL A 54 -6.05 -3.72 3.00
CA VAL A 54 -4.71 -3.63 3.60
C VAL A 54 -4.03 -2.41 3.00
N PHE A 55 -3.61 -1.47 3.84
CA PHE A 55 -2.89 -0.27 3.41
C PHE A 55 -1.40 -0.42 3.72
N ASP A 56 -0.54 -0.13 2.73
CA ASP A 56 0.93 0.01 2.91
C ASP A 56 1.25 1.48 3.14
N GLU A 57 1.31 1.90 4.41
CA GLU A 57 1.60 3.28 4.78
C GLU A 57 3.11 3.48 5.04
N GLN A 58 3.66 4.57 4.49
CA GLN A 58 5.04 4.99 4.74
C GLN A 58 5.06 6.32 5.49
N VAL A 59 5.54 6.30 6.75
CA VAL A 59 5.71 7.51 7.55
C VAL A 59 7.05 8.17 7.22
N ALA A 60 7.04 9.47 6.94
CA ALA A 60 8.23 10.26 6.69
C ALA A 60 8.31 11.41 7.71
N ALA A 61 9.46 11.58 8.36
CA ALA A 61 9.68 12.72 9.24
C ALA A 61 10.09 13.93 8.40
N GLU A 62 9.27 14.98 8.37
CA GLU A 62 9.53 16.21 7.62
C GLU A 62 10.45 17.17 8.40
N PHE A 63 11.60 16.69 8.91
CA PHE A 63 12.59 17.56 9.55
C PHE A 63 14.01 17.05 9.29
N SER A 64 14.86 17.89 8.68
CA SER A 64 16.28 17.63 8.41
C SER A 64 17.13 17.38 9.67
N PHE A 65 16.54 17.43 10.87
CA PHE A 65 17.18 17.20 12.17
C PHE A 65 16.78 15.84 12.79
N ALA A 66 15.94 15.04 12.13
CA ALA A 66 15.43 13.82 12.74
C ALA A 66 16.46 12.67 12.79
N GLU A 67 17.57 12.74 12.03
CA GLU A 67 18.62 11.71 12.06
C GLU A 67 19.16 11.52 13.50
N GLY A 68 19.18 10.27 13.96
CA GLY A 68 19.59 9.90 15.31
C GLY A 68 18.49 10.06 16.38
N MET A 69 17.33 10.63 16.03
CA MET A 69 16.21 10.74 16.97
C MET A 69 15.53 9.37 17.16
N PRO A 70 15.26 8.95 18.40
CA PRO A 70 14.51 7.74 18.67
C PRO A 70 13.04 7.93 18.25
N TYR A 71 12.45 6.88 17.73
CA TYR A 71 11.03 6.83 17.39
C TYR A 71 10.39 5.57 17.98
N LEU A 72 9.09 5.67 18.23
CA LEU A 72 8.23 4.54 18.54
C LEU A 72 6.89 4.71 17.83
N ILE A 73 6.48 3.72 17.07
CA ILE A 73 5.18 3.64 16.41
C ILE A 73 4.37 2.53 17.07
N GLU A 74 3.15 2.85 17.47
CA GLU A 74 2.17 1.89 17.98
C GLU A 74 0.98 1.84 17.03
N THR A 75 0.76 0.70 16.39
CA THR A 75 -0.42 0.44 15.56
C THR A 75 -1.62 0.12 16.44
N ALA A 76 -2.84 0.39 15.96
CA ALA A 76 -4.09 0.01 16.65
C ALA A 76 -4.17 -1.49 16.98
N ASP A 77 -3.51 -2.33 16.18
CA ASP A 77 -3.40 -3.79 16.38
C ASP A 77 -2.50 -4.19 17.55
N GLY A 78 -1.88 -3.21 18.24
CA GLY A 78 -0.95 -3.43 19.34
C GLY A 78 0.48 -3.79 18.92
N LYS A 79 0.79 -3.72 17.61
CA LYS A 79 2.15 -3.88 17.10
C LYS A 79 2.98 -2.64 17.43
N ILE A 80 4.20 -2.84 17.93
CA ILE A 80 5.13 -1.76 18.30
C ILE A 80 6.37 -1.84 17.40
N PHE A 81 6.70 -0.73 16.74
CA PHE A 81 7.92 -0.56 15.97
C PHE A 81 8.76 0.53 16.61
N GLN A 82 10.02 0.25 16.91
CA GLN A 82 10.91 1.19 17.61
C GLN A 82 12.30 1.17 17.00
N GLY A 83 12.97 2.32 17.03
CA GLY A 83 14.32 2.44 16.51
C GLY A 83 14.85 3.87 16.60
N THR A 84 15.89 4.14 15.83
CA THR A 84 16.44 5.48 15.61
C THR A 84 16.28 5.83 14.13
N ILE A 85 15.94 7.08 13.84
CA ILE A 85 15.76 7.56 12.48
C ILE A 85 17.14 7.61 11.80
N GLY A 86 17.23 7.04 10.60
CA GLY A 86 18.45 7.06 9.79
C GLY A 86 18.67 8.39 9.06
N ALA A 87 19.82 8.52 8.39
CA ALA A 87 20.18 9.70 7.59
C ALA A 87 19.19 10.01 6.45
N ASP A 88 18.40 9.02 6.02
CA ASP A 88 17.37 9.17 5.01
C ASP A 88 16.05 9.74 5.55
N GLY A 89 15.92 9.90 6.87
CA GLY A 89 14.72 10.43 7.53
C GLY A 89 13.49 9.53 7.39
N LYS A 90 13.66 8.29 6.92
CA LYS A 90 12.56 7.36 6.65
C LYS A 90 12.32 6.44 7.83
N LEU A 91 11.05 6.23 8.14
CA LEU A 91 10.61 5.25 9.10
C LEU A 91 10.24 3.94 8.39
N PRO A 92 10.23 2.80 9.11
CA PRO A 92 9.81 1.52 8.53
C PRO A 92 8.39 1.60 7.97
N ARG A 93 8.15 0.86 6.87
CA ARG A 93 6.80 0.64 6.36
C ARG A 93 6.03 -0.26 7.32
N ILE A 94 4.78 0.10 7.59
CA ILE A 94 3.92 -0.64 8.50
C ILE A 94 2.57 -0.90 7.83
N GLU A 95 2.07 -2.12 8.00
CA GLU A 95 0.72 -2.48 7.59
C GLU A 95 -0.27 -2.08 8.67
N THR A 96 -1.34 -1.38 8.29
CA THR A 96 -2.41 -0.94 9.19
C THR A 96 -3.77 -1.43 8.68
N GLU A 97 -4.67 -1.83 9.59
CA GLU A 97 -6.02 -2.30 9.25
C GLU A 97 -6.95 -1.15 8.77
N GLY A 98 -6.54 0.10 8.97
CA GLY A 98 -7.28 1.28 8.53
C GLY A 98 -6.41 2.54 8.48
N HIS A 99 -6.82 3.51 7.67
CA HIS A 99 -6.06 4.74 7.42
C HIS A 99 -5.70 5.47 8.72
N ALA A 100 -4.42 5.81 8.89
CA ALA A 100 -3.92 6.53 10.07
C ALA A 100 -4.21 5.88 11.43
N SER A 101 -4.34 4.55 11.48
CA SER A 101 -4.60 3.80 12.72
C SER A 101 -3.30 3.50 13.48
N TYR A 102 -2.47 4.52 13.71
CA TYR A 102 -1.21 4.40 14.46
C TYR A 102 -0.90 5.69 15.24
N LYS A 103 -0.10 5.54 16.30
CA LYS A 103 0.47 6.64 17.09
C LYS A 103 1.98 6.68 16.89
N LEU A 104 2.51 7.83 16.51
CA LEU A 104 3.94 8.08 16.40
C LEU A 104 4.42 8.91 17.60
N TYR A 105 5.45 8.41 18.27
CA TYR A 105 6.18 9.09 19.34
C TYR A 105 7.61 9.33 18.87
N LEU A 106 8.16 10.50 19.18
CA LEU A 106 9.49 10.92 18.77
C LEU A 106 10.29 11.41 19.98
N GLY A 107 11.62 11.28 19.91
CA GLY A 107 12.53 11.84 20.91
C GLY A 107 12.28 11.34 22.33
N GLU A 108 12.08 12.27 23.25
CA GLU A 108 11.83 11.98 24.67
C GLU A 108 10.53 11.19 24.90
N GLU A 109 9.50 11.42 24.09
CA GLU A 109 8.24 10.68 24.19
C GLU A 109 8.41 9.22 23.77
N ALA A 110 9.22 8.97 22.74
CA ALA A 110 9.58 7.62 22.32
C ALA A 110 10.39 6.89 23.40
N LEU A 111 11.31 7.60 24.06
CA LEU A 111 12.12 7.05 25.16
C LEU A 111 11.24 6.66 26.36
N THR A 112 10.37 7.59 26.78
CA THR A 112 9.46 7.42 27.92
C THR A 112 8.55 6.22 27.72
N LYS A 113 8.11 5.97 26.49
CA LYS A 113 7.22 4.86 26.18
C LYS A 113 7.94 3.52 25.95
N ARG A 114 9.20 3.56 25.49
CA ARG A 114 10.04 2.36 25.27
C ARG A 114 10.57 1.75 26.57
N GLY A 115 10.76 2.58 27.59
CA GLY A 115 11.25 2.18 28.89
C GLY A 115 11.26 3.40 29.78
N GLY A 116 10.11 3.72 30.37
CA GLY A 116 10.05 4.68 31.45
C GLY A 116 10.80 4.09 32.64
N ASP A 117 12.08 4.47 32.79
CA ASP A 117 12.84 4.46 34.03
C ASP A 117 14.20 5.17 33.83
N ALA A 118 14.26 6.43 34.23
CA ALA A 118 15.41 6.98 34.94
C ALA A 118 14.93 8.21 35.72
N SER A 119 15.01 8.10 37.05
CA SER A 119 14.71 9.11 38.07
C SER A 119 15.35 10.48 37.84
#